data_AF-A0A1F6NDZ1-F1
#
_entry.id   AF-A0A1F6NDZ1-F1
#
_cell.length_a   1.000
_cell.length_b   1.000
_cell.length_c   1.000
_cell.angle_alpha   90.00
_cell.angle_beta   90.00
_cell.angle_gamma   90.00
#
_symmetry.space_group_name_H-M   'P 1'
#
loop_
_entity.id
_entity.type
_entity.pdbx_description
1 polymer ?
#
loop_
_entity_poly.entity_id
_entity_poly.type
_entity_poly.pdbx_seq_one_letter_code
_entity_poly.pdbx_strand_id
1 'polypeptide(L)' 'MNTIVKATTKGQITIPAAWRRRFKTNRFLVDIKDSHLEIKPIDLDNLNKPQEYTVFDALRDNKGKGIKAKDLLKVLKKTV' A
#
# COMPACT_ATOMS: atom_id res chain seq x y z
N MET A 1 8.55 13.05 -7.01
CA MET A 1 10.02 13.18 -6.97
C MET A 1 10.57 12.24 -8.01
N ASN A 2 11.27 12.76 -9.01
CA ASN A 2 11.84 11.97 -10.10
C ASN A 2 13.35 11.95 -9.90
N THR A 3 13.95 10.76 -9.88
CA THR A 3 15.39 10.59 -9.69
C THR A 3 15.92 9.77 -10.86
N ILE A 4 16.86 10.34 -11.61
CA ILE A 4 17.56 9.62 -12.68
C ILE A 4 18.62 8.75 -12.00
N VAL A 5 18.61 7.46 -12.31
CA VAL A 5 19.52 6.47 -11.76
C VAL A 5 20.25 5.76 -12.89
N LYS A 6 21.55 5.52 -12.72
CA LYS A 6 22.36 4.80 -13.71
C LYS A 6 22.32 3.30 -13.42
N ALA A 7 22.15 2.49 -14.45
CA ALA A 7 22.26 1.04 -14.33
C ALA A 7 23.73 0.60 -14.16
N THR A 8 23.95 -0.49 -13.44
CA THR A 8 25.26 -1.14 -13.38
C THR A 8 25.59 -1.81 -14.72
N THR A 9 26.83 -2.26 -14.89
CA THR A 9 27.27 -3.03 -16.08
C THR A 9 26.46 -4.32 -16.30
N LYS A 10 25.82 -4.84 -15.24
CA LYS A 10 24.93 -6.01 -15.29
C LYS A 10 23.45 -5.63 -15.51
N GLY A 11 23.15 -4.37 -15.80
CA GLY A 11 21.78 -3.89 -16.03
C GLY A 11 20.94 -3.71 -14.77
N GLN A 12 21.54 -3.69 -13.58
CA GLN A 12 20.81 -3.54 -12.32
C GLN A 12 20.57 -2.06 -12.00
N ILE A 13 19.37 -1.71 -11.55
CA ILE A 13 19.02 -0.37 -11.10
C ILE A 13 18.82 -0.37 -9.58
N THR A 14 19.45 0.57 -8.89
CA THR A 14 19.29 0.73 -7.45
C THR A 14 18.01 1.50 -7.13
N ILE A 15 17.14 0.89 -6.33
CA ILE A 15 15.89 1.49 -5.87
C ILE A 15 16.16 2.62 -4.85
N PRO A 16 15.55 3.81 -5.02
CA PRO A 16 15.77 4.95 -4.13
C PRO A 16 15.51 4.64 -2.65
N ALA A 17 16.38 5.18 -1.77
CA ALA A 17 16.31 4.92 -0.32
C ALA A 17 14.97 5.32 0.30
N ALA A 18 14.36 6.42 -0.16
CA ALA A 18 13.05 6.86 0.31
C ALA A 18 11.96 5.82 0.07
N TRP A 19 12.00 5.13 -1.07
CA TRP A 19 11.03 4.10 -1.43
C TRP A 19 11.27 2.79 -0.66
N ARG A 20 12.55 2.38 -0.51
CA ARG A 20 12.94 1.22 0.34
C ARG A 20 12.53 1.39 1.80
N ARG A 21 12.55 2.62 2.33
CA ARG A 21 12.09 2.90 3.70
C ARG A 21 10.57 2.81 3.85
N ARG A 22 9.82 3.16 2.79
CA ARG A 22 8.35 3.10 2.77
C ARG A 22 7.85 1.66 2.68
N PHE A 23 8.51 0.83 1.88
CA PHE A 23 8.14 -0.56 1.66
C PHE A 23 9.26 -1.47 2.17
N LYS A 24 9.11 -1.99 3.40
CA LYS A 24 10.08 -2.90 4.05
C LYS A 24 10.00 -4.31 3.44
N THR A 25 10.25 -4.43 2.15
CA THR A 25 10.27 -5.72 1.42
C THR A 25 11.52 -5.82 0.54
N ASN A 26 11.96 -7.04 0.31
CA ASN A 26 12.98 -7.40 -0.67
C ASN A 26 12.40 -8.16 -1.88
N ARG A 27 11.07 -8.26 -1.96
CA ARG A 27 10.34 -8.96 -3.03
C ARG A 27 9.54 -7.97 -3.85
N PHE A 28 9.66 -8.06 -5.17
CA PHE A 28 9.03 -7.13 -6.10
C PHE A 28 8.41 -7.89 -7.27
N LEU A 29 7.21 -7.46 -7.67
CA LEU A 29 6.64 -7.79 -8.97
C LEU A 29 7.26 -6.83 -9.99
N VAL A 30 7.68 -7.37 -11.14
CA VAL A 30 8.16 -6.57 -12.27
C VAL A 30 7.31 -6.93 -13.47
N ASP A 31 6.44 -6.00 -13.88
CA ASP A 31 5.65 -6.14 -15.09
C ASP A 31 6.35 -5.42 -16.24
N ILE A 32 6.52 -6.12 -17.36
CA ILE A 32 7.00 -5.51 -18.60
C ILE A 32 5.78 -4.96 -19.35
N LYS A 33 5.74 -3.63 -19.53
CA LYS A 33 4.82 -2.96 -20.44
C LYS A 33 5.60 -2.54 -21.69
N ASP A 34 4.89 -2.25 -22.78
CA ASP A 34 5.51 -1.96 -24.07
C ASP A 34 6.57 -0.84 -24.01
N SER A 35 6.34 0.18 -23.19
CA SER A 35 7.21 1.36 -23.07
C SER A 35 7.99 1.48 -21.76
N HIS A 36 7.66 0.68 -20.74
CA HIS A 36 8.23 0.84 -19.40
C HIS A 36 8.14 -0.43 -18.57
N LEU A 37 8.99 -0.49 -17.54
CA LEU A 37 8.89 -1.49 -16.48
C LEU A 37 8.09 -0.90 -15.32
N GLU A 38 7.10 -1.65 -14.86
CA GLU A 38 6.35 -1.32 -13.65
C GLU A 38 6.83 -2.22 -12.50
N ILE A 39 7.32 -1.62 -11.41
CA ILE A 39 7.87 -2.34 -10.26
C ILE A 39 6.97 -2.11 -9.04
N LYS A 40 6.40 -3.17 -8.49
CA LYS A 40 5.50 -3.13 -7.33
C LYS A 40 6.10 -3.92 -6.16
N PRO A 41 6.15 -3.37 -4.93
CA PRO A 41 6.54 -4.13 -3.77
C PRO A 41 5.50 -5.23 -3.50
N ILE A 42 5.97 -6.46 -3.30
CA ILE A 42 5.12 -7.56 -2.86
C ILE A 42 5.32 -7.73 -1.36
N ASP A 43 4.20 -7.76 -0.65
CA ASP A 43 4.13 -8.18 0.74
C ASP A 43 3.35 -9.50 0.83
N LEU A 44 4.08 -10.60 0.97
CA LEU A 44 3.48 -11.93 1.06
C LEU A 44 2.68 -12.12 2.35
N ASP A 45 2.99 -11.36 3.40
CA ASP A 45 2.23 -11.40 4.64
C ASP A 45 0.85 -10.74 4.49
N ASN A 46 0.69 -9.86 3.50
CA ASN A 46 -0.58 -9.23 3.15
C ASN A 46 -1.35 -9.98 2.05
N LEU A 47 -0.69 -10.79 1.22
CA LEU A 47 -1.37 -11.62 0.20
C LEU A 47 -2.22 -12.74 0.79
N ASN A 48 -1.84 -13.26 1.96
CA ASN A 48 -2.59 -14.29 2.69
C ASN A 48 -3.65 -13.72 3.64
N LYS A 49 -3.74 -12.40 3.80
CA LYS A 49 -4.77 -11.78 4.61
C LYS A 49 -6.00 -11.54 3.74
N PRO A 50 -7.22 -11.75 4.26
CA PRO A 50 -8.41 -11.20 3.62
C PRO A 50 -8.15 -9.73 3.31
N GLN A 51 -8.51 -9.28 2.11
CA GLN A 51 -8.38 -7.88 1.74
C GLN A 51 -9.35 -7.07 2.60
N GLU A 52 -8.93 -6.71 3.81
CA GLU A 52 -9.71 -5.93 4.75
C GLU A 52 -9.71 -4.48 4.28
N TYR A 53 -10.89 -3.98 3.95
CA TYR A 53 -11.11 -2.57 3.68
C TYR A 53 -11.54 -1.89 4.98
N THR A 54 -10.80 -0.87 5.40
CA THR A 54 -11.16 -0.06 6.56
C THR A 54 -12.37 0.81 6.25
N VAL A 55 -13.55 0.32 6.62
CA VAL A 55 -14.84 1.04 6.49
C VAL A 55 -14.89 2.27 7.39
N PHE A 56 -14.24 2.23 8.55
CA PHE A 56 -14.22 3.33 9.52
C PHE A 56 -12.89 3.38 10.26
N ASP A 57 -12.26 4.55 10.30
CA ASP A 57 -11.06 4.85 11.07
C ASP A 57 -11.38 6.02 12.01
N ALA A 58 -11.27 5.83 13.33
CA ALA A 58 -11.64 6.87 14.29
C ALA A 58 -10.76 8.13 14.18
N LEU A 59 -9.48 7.98 13.83
CA LEU A 59 -8.57 9.11 13.63
C LEU A 59 -8.99 9.91 12.40
N ARG A 60 -9.31 9.23 11.30
CA ARG A 60 -9.75 9.85 10.03
C ARG A 60 -11.16 10.43 10.11
N ASP A 61 -12.11 9.67 10.68
CA ASP A 61 -13.54 9.85 10.49
C ASP A 61 -14.24 10.40 11.75
N ASN A 62 -13.58 10.41 12.93
CA ASN A 62 -14.19 10.87 14.18
C ASN A 62 -13.24 11.59 15.14
N LYS A 63 -12.23 12.32 14.62
CA LYS A 63 -11.28 13.13 15.42
C LYS A 63 -10.61 12.34 16.55
N GLY A 64 -10.32 11.06 16.31
CA GLY A 64 -9.74 10.13 17.28
C GLY A 64 -10.71 9.63 18.36
N LYS A 65 -11.99 10.01 18.31
CA LYS A 65 -13.01 9.49 19.23
C LYS A 65 -13.53 8.15 18.70
N GLY A 66 -13.47 7.11 19.53
CA GLY A 66 -14.12 5.85 19.22
C GLY A 66 -15.64 6.02 19.12
N ILE A 67 -16.29 5.12 18.39
CA ILE A 67 -17.76 4.99 18.37
C ILE A 67 -18.13 3.66 19.03
N LYS A 68 -19.26 3.62 19.75
CA LYS A 68 -19.78 2.36 20.30
C LYS A 68 -20.27 1.48 19.15
N ALA A 69 -20.05 0.17 19.24
CA ALA A 69 -20.50 -0.79 18.24
C ALA A 69 -22.01 -0.67 17.92
N LYS A 70 -22.84 -0.42 18.95
CA LYS A 70 -24.29 -0.21 18.78
C LYS A 70 -24.64 0.99 17.90
N ASP A 71 -23.85 2.06 17.98
CA ASP A 71 -24.08 3.30 17.23
C ASP A 71 -23.56 3.17 15.79
N LEU A 72 -22.41 2.51 15.60
CA LEU A 72 -21.91 2.15 14.28
C LEU A 72 -22.92 1.29 13.51
N LEU A 73 -23.52 0.32 14.21
CA LEU A 73 -24.52 -0.58 13.64
C LEU A 73 -25.80 0.14 13.17
N LYS A 74 -26.16 1.26 13.80
CA LYS A 74 -27.28 2.12 13.35
C LYS A 74 -26.94 2.87 12.06
N VAL A 75 -25.70 3.32 11.92
CA VAL A 75 -25.25 4.04 10.71
C VAL A 75 -25.19 3.08 9.53
N LEU A 76 -24.59 1.91 9.71
CA LEU A 76 -24.47 0.90 8.64
C LEU A 76 -25.83 0.41 8.13
N LYS A 77 -26.82 0.24 9.02
CA LYS A 77 -28.18 -0.18 8.65
C LYS A 77 -28.99 0.85 7.86
N LYS A 78 -28.58 2.12 7.83
CA LYS A 78 -29.28 3.17 7.05
C LYS A 78 -28.83 3.22 5.60
N THR A 79 -27.72 2.58 5.27
CA THR A 79 -27.06 2.65 3.96
C THR A 79 -27.32 1.40 3.11
N VAL A 80 -28.08 0.42 3.64
CA VAL A 80 -28.49 -0.82 2.97
C VAL A 80 -30.01 -0.86 2.88
#